data_AF-A0A4P5T651-F1
#
_entry.id   AF-A0A4P5T651-F1
#
_cell.length_a   1.000
_cell.length_b   1.000
_cell.length_c   1.000
_cell.angle_alpha   90.00
_cell.angle_beta   90.00
_cell.angle_gamma   90.00
#
_symmetry.space_group_name_H-M   'P 1'
#
loop_
_entity.id
_entity.type
_entity.pdbx_description
1 polymer ?
#
loop_
_entity_poly.entity_id
_entity_poly.type
_entity_poly.pdbx_seq_one_letter_code
_entity_poly.pdbx_strand_id
1 'polypeptide(L)'
;MLDDLIYPSWHWSISGLAIAFILFLLTMAGRSFGVSTTFKNICGLVGAGKKNEFFKFDYNEDSWRLFFIGGAIIGGFIAGVLFPNPFAVSLDSDTIFALEKLGIVYPTDDSLGHGFFPDEYFRWDSLKAWIIALAGGFLVGFGSRYADGCTSGHAITGLSHFQLPSLLTVIGFFIGGLLMTHFLLPYIL
;
A
#
# COMPACT_ATOMS: atom_id res chain seq x y z
N MET A 1 -30.82 -3.05 8.85
CA MET A 1 -31.07 -3.56 7.47
C MET A 1 -30.23 -2.83 6.43
N LEU A 2 -30.02 -1.51 6.52
CA LEU A 2 -28.97 -0.81 5.75
C LEU A 2 -27.57 -1.01 6.39
N ASP A 3 -27.52 -1.16 7.72
CA ASP A 3 -26.27 -1.35 8.46
C ASP A 3 -25.60 -2.69 8.14
N ASP A 4 -26.38 -3.77 7.98
CA ASP A 4 -25.86 -5.10 7.61
C ASP A 4 -25.33 -5.20 6.18
N LEU A 5 -25.59 -4.22 5.31
CA LEU A 5 -25.06 -4.18 3.93
C LEU A 5 -23.80 -3.32 3.83
N ILE A 6 -23.65 -2.35 4.73
CA ILE A 6 -22.59 -1.33 4.70
C ILE A 6 -21.43 -1.71 5.63
N TYR A 7 -21.71 -2.32 6.78
CA TYR A 7 -20.70 -2.57 7.82
C TYR A 7 -20.08 -3.99 7.89
N PRO A 8 -20.57 -5.07 7.24
CA PRO A 8 -19.80 -6.31 7.29
C PRO A 8 -18.50 -6.12 6.50
N SER A 9 -17.39 -6.66 7.02
CA SER A 9 -16.17 -6.80 6.25
C SER A 9 -16.50 -7.60 4.99
N TRP A 10 -16.44 -6.94 3.83
CA TRP A 10 -16.74 -7.60 2.57
C TRP A 10 -15.84 -8.82 2.44
N HIS A 11 -16.43 -9.97 2.11
CA HIS A 11 -15.66 -11.17 1.91
C HIS A 11 -14.60 -10.90 0.83
N TRP A 12 -13.37 -11.35 1.07
CA TRP A 12 -12.20 -11.03 0.23
C TRP A 12 -12.42 -11.35 -1.25
N SER A 13 -13.29 -12.31 -1.58
CA SER A 13 -13.65 -12.66 -2.96
C SER A 13 -14.38 -11.55 -3.69
N ILE A 14 -15.19 -10.73 -3.00
CA ILE A 14 -15.91 -9.60 -3.61
C ILE A 14 -14.90 -8.52 -4.00
N SER A 15 -14.00 -8.17 -3.09
CA SER A 15 -12.90 -7.23 -3.35
C SER A 15 -11.96 -7.75 -4.45
N GLY A 16 -11.64 -9.06 -4.43
CA GLY A 16 -10.83 -9.70 -5.45
C GLY A 16 -11.48 -9.65 -6.84
N LEU A 17 -12.77 -9.95 -6.95
CA LEU A 17 -13.53 -9.85 -8.19
C LEU A 17 -13.59 -8.40 -8.70
N ALA A 18 -13.81 -7.43 -7.82
CA ALA A 18 -13.83 -6.01 -8.17
C ALA A 18 -12.47 -5.54 -8.71
N ILE A 19 -11.37 -5.91 -8.05
CA ILE A 19 -10.02 -5.61 -8.51
C ILE A 19 -9.75 -6.27 -9.87
N ALA A 20 -10.10 -7.56 -10.04
CA ALA A 20 -9.94 -8.26 -11.31
C ALA A 20 -10.73 -7.60 -12.45
N PHE A 21 -11.96 -7.15 -12.17
CA PHE A 21 -12.79 -6.45 -13.13
C PHE A 21 -12.17 -5.10 -13.54
N ILE A 22 -11.66 -4.32 -12.58
CA ILE A 22 -10.96 -3.06 -12.87
C ILE A 22 -9.69 -3.32 -13.70
N LEU A 23 -8.90 -4.33 -13.36
CA LEU A 23 -7.71 -4.70 -14.13
C LEU A 23 -8.06 -5.12 -15.54
N PHE A 24 -9.11 -5.92 -15.71
CA PHE A 24 -9.60 -6.31 -17.03
C PHE A 24 -9.95 -5.09 -17.89
N LEU A 25 -10.68 -4.12 -17.33
CA LEU A 25 -11.00 -2.87 -18.03
C LEU A 25 -9.74 -2.06 -18.39
N LEU A 26 -8.77 -1.98 -17.48
CA LEU A 26 -7.50 -1.30 -17.73
C LEU A 26 -6.69 -1.99 -18.84
N THR A 27 -6.61 -3.32 -18.81
CA THR A 27 -5.93 -4.12 -19.84
C THR A 27 -6.60 -3.95 -21.20
N MET A 28 -7.94 -3.93 -21.27
CA MET A 28 -8.67 -3.63 -22.52
C MET A 28 -8.40 -2.22 -23.04
N ALA A 29 -8.22 -1.25 -22.15
CA ALA A 29 -7.85 0.11 -22.51
C ALA A 29 -6.35 0.28 -22.87
N GLY A 30 -5.56 -0.80 -22.87
CA GLY A 30 -4.11 -0.77 -23.09
C GLY A 30 -3.34 -0.04 -21.99
N ARG A 31 -3.93 0.10 -20.80
CA ARG A 31 -3.34 0.80 -19.65
C ARG A 31 -2.89 -0.22 -18.60
N SER A 32 -1.72 0.00 -18.01
CA SER A 32 -1.20 -0.82 -16.90
C SER A 32 -1.35 -0.14 -15.55
N PHE A 33 -1.53 -0.94 -14.51
CA PHE A 33 -1.66 -0.50 -13.12
C PHE A 33 -0.26 -0.32 -12.52
N GLY A 34 0.11 0.90 -12.13
CA GLY A 34 1.45 1.15 -11.56
C GLY A 34 1.56 2.51 -10.89
N VAL A 35 1.74 2.51 -9.56
CA VAL A 35 1.73 3.73 -8.73
C VAL A 35 3.11 4.43 -8.68
N SER A 36 4.21 3.67 -8.71
CA SER A 36 5.59 4.21 -8.59
C SER A 36 6.02 5.13 -9.73
N THR A 37 5.47 4.93 -10.93
CA THR A 37 5.71 5.78 -12.09
C THR A 37 5.04 7.14 -11.93
N THR A 38 3.84 7.19 -11.34
CA THR A 38 3.16 8.46 -11.07
C THR A 38 3.91 9.32 -10.06
N PHE A 39 4.51 8.74 -9.02
CA PHE A 39 5.40 9.48 -8.11
C PHE A 39 6.62 10.08 -8.85
N LYS A 40 7.14 9.39 -9.88
CA LYS A 40 8.19 9.93 -10.76
C LYS A 40 7.72 11.20 -11.46
N ASN A 41 6.52 11.14 -12.03
CA ASN A 41 5.94 12.19 -12.85
C ASN A 41 5.63 13.43 -12.01
N ILE A 42 5.14 13.23 -10.77
CA ILE A 42 4.96 14.32 -9.80
C ILE A 42 6.31 14.98 -9.48
N CYS A 43 7.36 14.20 -9.22
CA CYS A 43 8.70 14.77 -9.01
C CYS A 43 9.23 15.54 -10.24
N GLY A 44 8.95 15.04 -11.45
CA GLY A 44 9.23 15.73 -12.71
C GLY A 44 8.54 17.10 -12.79
N LEU A 45 7.23 17.14 -12.51
CA LEU A 45 6.38 18.34 -12.52
C LEU A 45 6.83 19.39 -11.50
N VAL A 46 7.22 18.97 -10.29
CA VAL A 46 7.65 19.86 -9.19
C VAL A 46 9.03 20.50 -9.48
N GLY A 47 9.72 20.10 -10.55
CA GLY A 47 10.89 20.80 -11.07
C GLY A 47 12.15 19.94 -11.18
N ALA A 48 12.11 18.66 -10.81
CA ALA A 48 13.23 17.74 -11.04
C ALA A 48 13.47 17.50 -12.55
N GLY A 49 12.44 17.65 -13.39
CA GLY A 49 12.51 17.57 -14.86
C GLY A 49 13.42 18.62 -15.52
N LYS A 50 13.71 19.73 -14.82
CA LYS A 50 14.62 20.78 -15.32
C LYS A 50 16.10 20.48 -15.01
N LYS A 51 16.39 19.58 -14.06
CA LYS A 51 17.76 19.32 -13.56
C LYS A 51 18.37 18.01 -14.06
N ASN A 52 17.57 17.03 -14.48
CA ASN A 52 18.07 15.76 -14.99
C ASN A 52 17.15 15.22 -16.09
N GLU A 53 17.75 14.69 -17.16
CA GLU A 53 17.06 14.08 -18.29
C GLU A 53 16.22 12.87 -17.87
N PHE A 54 16.62 12.18 -16.79
CA PHE A 54 15.86 11.11 -16.16
C PHE A 54 14.46 11.52 -15.67
N PHE A 55 14.17 12.82 -15.50
CA PHE A 55 12.86 13.33 -15.07
C PHE A 55 12.05 14.00 -16.20
N LYS A 56 12.52 13.96 -17.45
CA LYS A 56 11.76 14.42 -18.61
C LYS A 56 10.85 13.29 -19.10
N PHE A 57 9.56 13.37 -18.80
CA PHE A 57 8.54 12.41 -19.27
C PHE A 57 7.46 13.09 -20.08
N ASP A 58 6.84 12.30 -20.97
CA ASP A 58 5.71 12.74 -21.76
C ASP A 58 4.43 12.72 -20.89
N TYR A 59 3.98 13.91 -20.49
CA TYR A 59 2.86 14.09 -19.57
C TYR A 59 1.52 13.62 -20.15
N ASN A 60 1.39 13.57 -21.48
CA ASN A 60 0.15 13.19 -22.13
C ASN A 60 -0.14 11.70 -22.01
N GLU A 61 0.88 10.86 -22.06
CA GLU A 61 0.73 9.39 -22.06
C GLU A 61 0.35 8.84 -20.67
N ASP A 62 0.84 9.48 -19.60
CA ASP A 62 0.66 9.06 -18.20
C ASP A 62 -0.41 9.84 -17.42
N SER A 63 -1.08 10.81 -18.05
CA SER A 63 -2.13 11.65 -17.43
C SER A 63 -3.22 10.83 -16.73
N TRP A 64 -3.62 9.70 -17.32
CA TRP A 64 -4.57 8.74 -16.73
C TRP A 64 -4.15 8.24 -15.35
N ARG A 65 -2.86 7.97 -15.13
CA ARG A 65 -2.35 7.46 -13.85
C ARG A 65 -2.43 8.49 -12.74
N LEU A 66 -2.33 9.79 -13.08
CA LEU A 66 -2.50 10.88 -12.12
C LEU A 66 -3.96 10.96 -11.63
N PHE A 67 -4.93 10.87 -12.55
CA PHE A 67 -6.35 10.77 -12.18
C PHE A 67 -6.64 9.54 -11.33
N PHE A 68 -6.00 8.41 -11.67
CA PHE A 68 -6.13 7.18 -10.89
C PHE A 68 -5.65 7.34 -9.44
N ILE A 69 -4.45 7.90 -9.21
CA ILE A 69 -3.96 8.15 -7.85
C ILE A 69 -4.84 9.18 -7.13
N GLY A 70 -5.24 10.26 -7.80
CA GLY A 70 -6.14 11.25 -7.21
C GLY A 70 -7.46 10.61 -6.77
N GLY A 71 -8.05 9.77 -7.61
CA GLY A 71 -9.25 9.00 -7.29
C GLY A 71 -9.03 8.00 -6.15
N ALA A 72 -7.86 7.34 -6.08
CA ALA A 72 -7.52 6.43 -4.99
C ALA A 72 -7.39 7.16 -3.63
N ILE A 73 -6.79 8.36 -3.62
CA ILE A 73 -6.68 9.19 -2.41
C ILE A 73 -8.07 9.64 -1.96
N ILE A 74 -8.89 10.17 -2.88
CA ILE A 74 -10.26 10.61 -2.57
C ILE A 74 -11.13 9.43 -2.12
N GLY A 75 -11.03 8.29 -2.81
CA GLY A 75 -11.75 7.06 -2.46
C GLY A 75 -11.36 6.54 -1.08
N GLY A 76 -10.07 6.53 -0.74
CA GLY A 76 -9.59 6.19 0.59
C GLY A 76 -10.09 7.14 1.68
N PHE A 77 -10.12 8.45 1.40
CA PHE A 77 -10.66 9.44 2.32
C PHE A 77 -12.16 9.28 2.54
N ILE A 78 -12.94 9.10 1.46
CA ILE A 78 -14.39 8.83 1.55
C ILE A 78 -14.63 7.54 2.32
N ALA A 79 -13.89 6.47 2.02
CA ALA A 79 -14.04 5.19 2.72
C ALA A 79 -13.72 5.33 4.22
N GLY A 80 -12.63 6.02 4.58
CA GLY A 80 -12.22 6.19 5.97
C GLY A 80 -13.16 7.09 6.79
N VAL A 81 -13.80 8.08 6.17
CA VAL A 81 -14.70 9.03 6.89
C VAL A 81 -16.16 8.57 6.87
N LEU A 82 -16.64 8.03 5.74
CA LEU A 82 -18.03 7.65 5.54
C LEU A 82 -18.34 6.22 5.99
N PHE A 83 -17.36 5.31 5.90
CA PHE A 83 -17.49 3.90 6.27
C PHE A 83 -16.45 3.47 7.31
N PRO A 84 -16.33 4.17 8.47
CA PRO A 84 -15.45 3.73 9.52
C PRO A 84 -15.94 2.38 10.06
N ASN A 85 -15.07 1.38 10.07
CA ASN A 85 -15.36 0.10 10.69
C ASN A 85 -15.00 0.20 12.18
N PRO A 86 -15.97 0.16 13.11
CA PRO A 86 -15.70 0.25 14.54
C PRO A 86 -15.17 -1.06 15.12
N PHE A 87 -15.24 -2.18 14.39
CA PHE A 87 -14.86 -3.49 14.91
C PHE A 87 -13.37 -3.76 14.68
N ALA A 88 -12.68 -4.25 15.71
CA ALA A 88 -11.30 -4.74 15.60
C ALA A 88 -11.21 -5.90 14.59
N VAL A 89 -10.09 -5.98 13.86
CA VAL A 89 -9.86 -7.08 12.92
C VAL A 89 -9.78 -8.38 13.72
N SER A 90 -10.56 -9.38 13.31
CA SER A 90 -10.52 -10.71 13.90
C SER A 90 -9.18 -11.38 13.57
N LEU A 91 -8.19 -11.19 14.44
CA LEU A 91 -6.88 -11.82 14.36
C LEU A 91 -6.92 -13.21 15.02
N ASP A 92 -6.08 -14.11 14.50
CA ASP A 92 -5.87 -15.43 15.10
C ASP A 92 -5.18 -15.30 16.47
N SER A 93 -5.53 -16.18 17.41
CA SER A 93 -4.99 -16.15 18.78
C SER A 93 -3.46 -16.26 18.83
N ASP A 94 -2.86 -17.01 17.90
CA ASP A 94 -1.40 -17.16 17.84
C ASP A 94 -0.72 -15.84 17.43
N THR A 95 -1.40 -15.06 16.58
CA THR A 95 -0.89 -13.75 16.13
C THR A 95 -0.96 -12.72 17.25
N ILE A 96 -2.02 -12.73 18.04
CA ILE A 96 -2.17 -11.85 19.21
C ILE A 96 -1.06 -12.13 20.22
N PHE A 97 -0.78 -13.40 20.52
CA PHE A 97 0.30 -13.79 21.42
C PHE A 97 1.69 -13.36 20.90
N ALA A 98 1.93 -13.49 19.59
CA ALA A 98 3.17 -13.04 18.96
C ALA A 98 3.35 -11.52 19.03
N LEU A 99 2.26 -10.75 18.84
CA LEU A 99 2.26 -9.28 18.96
C LEU A 99 2.52 -8.83 20.39
N GLU A 100 1.91 -9.47 21.38
CA GLU A 100 2.12 -9.18 22.81
C GLU A 100 3.59 -9.41 23.20
N LYS A 101 4.23 -10.47 22.68
CA LYS A 101 5.66 -10.73 22.90
C LYS A 101 6.57 -9.65 22.31
N LEU A 102 6.13 -8.97 21.25
CA LEU A 102 6.84 -7.84 20.64
C LEU A 102 6.55 -6.50 21.34
N GLY A 103 5.77 -6.51 22.43
CA GLY A 103 5.36 -5.31 23.15
C GLY A 103 4.26 -4.52 22.44
N ILE A 104 3.63 -5.07 21.39
CA ILE A 104 2.54 -4.41 20.67
C ILE A 104 1.21 -4.80 21.32
N VAL A 105 0.56 -3.84 21.99
CA VAL A 105 -0.81 -3.99 22.45
C VAL A 105 -1.75 -3.78 21.26
N TYR A 106 -2.38 -4.85 20.79
CA TYR A 106 -3.38 -4.77 19.73
C TYR A 106 -4.67 -4.12 20.30
N PRO A 107 -5.17 -3.00 19.74
CA PRO A 107 -6.35 -2.33 20.26
C PRO A 107 -7.58 -3.22 20.06
N THR A 108 -8.20 -3.65 21.16
CA THR A 108 -9.34 -4.57 21.15
C THR A 108 -10.69 -3.88 20.94
N ASP A 109 -10.79 -2.57 21.14
CA ASP A 109 -11.91 -1.73 20.71
C ASP A 109 -11.52 -0.27 20.97
N ASP A 110 -11.05 0.44 19.94
CA ASP A 110 -10.76 1.86 20.08
C ASP A 110 -12.00 2.68 19.71
N SER A 111 -12.41 3.56 20.63
CA SER A 111 -13.59 4.44 20.49
C SER A 111 -13.55 5.40 19.29
N LEU A 112 -12.39 5.48 18.61
CA LEU A 112 -12.13 6.27 17.41
C LEU A 112 -12.23 5.46 16.10
N GLY A 113 -12.45 4.14 16.16
CA GLY A 113 -12.58 3.28 14.96
C GLY A 113 -11.25 3.05 14.22
N HIS A 114 -10.12 3.22 14.90
CA HIS A 114 -8.77 3.02 14.35
C HIS A 114 -8.19 1.63 14.60
N GLY A 115 -9.03 0.62 14.87
CA GLY A 115 -8.68 -0.76 15.29
C GLY A 115 -7.79 -1.59 14.33
N PHE A 116 -7.13 -0.96 13.38
CA PHE A 116 -6.19 -1.56 12.44
C PHE A 116 -4.72 -1.36 12.84
N PHE A 117 -4.36 -0.33 13.60
CA PHE A 117 -2.96 -0.03 13.91
C PHE A 117 -2.78 0.41 15.38
N PRO A 118 -1.67 0.03 16.05
CA PRO A 118 -1.38 0.51 17.40
C PRO A 118 -0.95 1.97 17.36
N ASP A 119 -1.63 2.84 18.10
CA ASP A 119 -1.36 4.28 18.08
C ASP A 119 0.06 4.61 18.52
N GLU A 120 0.65 3.82 19.42
CA GLU A 120 1.96 4.07 20.04
C GLU A 120 3.09 4.23 19.03
N TYR A 121 3.04 3.53 17.90
CA TYR A 121 4.07 3.58 16.85
C TYR A 121 3.78 4.58 15.74
N PHE A 122 2.53 5.06 15.62
CA PHE A 122 2.09 6.00 14.60
C PHE A 122 1.80 7.40 15.16
N ARG A 123 2.30 7.70 16.37
CA ARG A 123 2.20 9.05 16.94
C ARG A 123 3.09 10.04 16.20
N TRP A 124 2.47 11.07 15.66
CA TRP A 124 3.14 12.22 15.02
C TRP A 124 4.02 13.03 15.99
N ASP A 125 3.89 12.80 17.30
CA ASP A 125 4.69 13.45 18.35
C ASP A 125 6.08 12.80 18.54
N SER A 126 6.27 11.55 18.10
CA SER A 126 7.47 10.77 18.41
C SER A 126 8.55 10.92 17.33
N LEU A 127 9.75 11.35 17.74
CA LEU A 127 10.91 11.39 16.84
C LEU A 127 11.24 9.99 16.27
N LYS A 128 11.08 8.93 17.08
CA LYS A 128 11.31 7.54 16.65
C LYS A 128 10.36 7.16 15.51
N ALA A 129 9.08 7.54 15.60
CA ALA A 129 8.08 7.29 14.57
C ALA A 129 8.43 8.00 13.24
N TRP A 130 8.86 9.26 13.31
CA TRP A 130 9.33 10.01 12.13
C TRP A 130 10.55 9.37 11.46
N ILE A 131 11.54 8.95 12.26
CA ILE A 131 12.75 8.29 11.72
C ILE A 131 12.39 6.99 11.01
N ILE A 132 11.56 6.15 11.63
CA ILE A 132 11.13 4.87 11.05
C ILE A 132 10.32 5.11 9.76
N ALA A 133 9.38 6.06 9.78
CA ALA A 133 8.56 6.38 8.61
C ALA A 133 9.40 6.93 7.44
N LEU A 134 10.33 7.85 7.70
CA LEU A 134 11.20 8.43 6.68
C LEU A 134 12.20 7.40 6.13
N ALA A 135 12.84 6.62 7.00
CA ALA A 135 13.79 5.59 6.60
C ALA A 135 13.08 4.47 5.82
N GLY A 136 11.93 3.99 6.32
CA GLY A 136 11.11 2.99 5.64
C GLY A 136 10.60 3.49 4.28
N GLY A 137 10.07 4.72 4.22
CA GLY A 137 9.63 5.35 2.98
C GLY A 137 10.76 5.49 1.96
N PHE A 138 11.96 5.88 2.41
CA PHE A 138 13.15 5.94 1.57
C PHE A 138 13.53 4.56 1.01
N LEU A 139 13.57 3.53 1.85
CA LEU A 139 13.90 2.16 1.43
C LEU A 139 12.88 1.59 0.45
N VAL A 140 11.57 1.82 0.67
CA VAL A 140 10.51 1.42 -0.27
C VAL A 140 10.66 2.18 -1.60
N GLY A 141 10.91 3.48 -1.54
CA GLY A 141 11.15 4.30 -2.74
C GLY A 141 12.36 3.81 -3.53
N PHE A 142 13.49 3.61 -2.86
CA PHE A 142 14.72 3.07 -3.45
C PHE A 142 14.52 1.68 -4.04
N GLY A 143 13.94 0.75 -3.27
CA GLY A 143 13.67 -0.62 -3.70
C GLY A 143 12.73 -0.67 -4.92
N SER A 144 11.68 0.15 -4.93
CA SER A 144 10.76 0.23 -6.08
C SER A 144 11.42 0.74 -7.36
N ARG A 145 12.51 1.50 -7.25
CA ARG A 145 13.32 1.95 -8.40
C ARG A 145 14.32 0.89 -8.82
N TYR A 146 14.96 0.24 -7.84
CA TYR A 146 15.89 -0.84 -8.12
C TYR A 146 15.21 -2.02 -8.83
N ALA A 147 13.96 -2.30 -8.46
CA ALA A 147 13.13 -3.34 -9.08
C ALA A 147 12.43 -2.90 -10.38
N ASP A 148 12.58 -1.63 -10.80
CA ASP A 148 11.83 -1.02 -11.91
C ASP A 148 10.29 -1.12 -11.78
N GLY A 149 9.78 -1.17 -10.54
CA GLY A 149 8.37 -1.32 -10.26
C GLY A 149 8.07 -1.47 -8.77
N CYS A 150 6.80 -1.29 -8.42
CA CYS A 150 6.29 -1.53 -7.06
C CYS A 150 5.37 -2.76 -7.05
N THR A 151 4.83 -3.10 -5.87
CA THR A 151 3.86 -4.19 -5.70
C THR A 151 2.68 -4.09 -6.66
N SER A 152 2.12 -2.90 -6.85
CA SER A 152 1.04 -2.67 -7.82
C SER A 152 1.43 -3.01 -9.27
N GLY A 153 2.67 -2.73 -9.68
CA GLY A 153 3.16 -3.02 -11.03
C GLY A 153 3.49 -4.50 -11.23
N HIS A 154 4.32 -5.08 -10.36
CA HIS A 154 4.77 -6.47 -10.52
C HIS A 154 3.74 -7.50 -10.03
N ALA A 155 3.16 -7.30 -8.84
CA ALA A 155 2.27 -8.29 -8.23
C ALA A 155 0.87 -8.27 -8.85
N ILE A 156 0.32 -7.09 -9.17
CA ILE A 156 -1.04 -6.98 -9.70
C ILE A 156 -1.02 -7.12 -11.22
N THR A 157 -0.38 -6.19 -11.95
CA THR A 157 -0.35 -6.26 -13.42
C THR A 157 0.62 -7.32 -13.93
N GLY A 158 1.87 -7.35 -13.45
CA GLY A 158 2.92 -8.21 -13.99
C GLY A 158 2.63 -9.70 -13.88
N LEU A 159 2.16 -10.16 -12.71
CA LEU A 159 1.73 -11.55 -12.52
C LEU A 159 0.47 -11.89 -13.32
N SER A 160 -0.48 -10.96 -13.48
CA SER A 160 -1.67 -11.18 -14.33
C SER A 160 -1.30 -11.39 -15.80
N HIS A 161 -0.17 -10.83 -16.25
CA HIS A 161 0.40 -11.05 -17.58
C HIS A 161 1.43 -12.21 -17.62
N PHE A 162 1.55 -13.01 -16.56
CA PHE A 162 2.49 -14.14 -16.43
C PHE A 162 3.97 -13.78 -16.72
N GLN A 163 4.39 -12.57 -16.33
CA GLN A 163 5.77 -12.14 -16.52
C GLN A 163 6.70 -12.78 -15.50
N LEU A 164 7.65 -13.60 -15.96
CA LEU A 164 8.68 -14.22 -15.11
C LEU A 164 9.50 -13.20 -14.30
N PRO A 165 9.93 -12.04 -14.86
CA PRO A 165 10.64 -11.04 -14.07
C PRO A 165 9.80 -10.54 -12.89
N SER A 166 8.50 -10.33 -13.11
CA SER A 166 7.57 -9.90 -12.06
C SER A 166 7.40 -10.95 -10.97
N LEU A 167 7.38 -12.24 -11.33
CA LEU A 167 7.35 -13.33 -10.35
C LEU A 167 8.58 -13.33 -9.44
N LEU A 168 9.78 -13.19 -10.02
CA LEU A 168 11.02 -13.12 -9.24
C LEU A 168 11.04 -11.91 -8.29
N THR A 169 10.60 -10.75 -8.78
CA THR A 169 10.49 -9.54 -7.96
C THR A 169 9.51 -9.73 -6.79
N VAL A 170 8.37 -10.35 -7.03
CA VAL A 170 7.35 -10.61 -5.99
C VAL A 170 7.89 -11.59 -4.94
N ILE A 171 8.57 -12.65 -5.33
CA ILE A 171 9.24 -13.57 -4.40
C ILE A 171 10.24 -12.79 -3.52
N GLY A 172 11.02 -11.89 -4.12
CA GLY A 172 11.92 -11.00 -3.40
C GLY A 172 11.21 -10.10 -2.39
N PHE A 173 10.07 -9.51 -2.75
CA PHE A 173 9.25 -8.70 -1.84
C PHE A 173 8.77 -9.51 -0.63
N PHE A 174 8.30 -10.74 -0.84
CA PHE A 174 7.87 -11.61 0.25
C PHE A 174 9.03 -12.01 1.16
N ILE A 175 10.18 -12.39 0.60
CA ILE A 175 11.37 -12.71 1.40
C ILE A 175 11.81 -11.50 2.22
N GLY A 176 11.87 -10.32 1.62
CA GLY A 176 12.21 -9.07 2.32
C GLY A 176 11.23 -8.74 3.44
N GLY A 177 9.93 -8.91 3.21
CA GLY A 177 8.89 -8.72 4.21
C GLY A 177 9.01 -9.71 5.38
N LEU A 178 9.23 -11.00 5.10
CA LEU A 178 9.42 -12.02 6.14
C LEU A 178 10.69 -11.77 6.96
N LEU A 179 11.80 -11.40 6.30
CA LEU A 179 13.03 -11.00 6.99
C LEU A 179 12.81 -9.77 7.86
N MET A 180 12.08 -8.76 7.36
CA MET A 180 11.74 -7.58 8.13
C MET A 180 10.94 -7.95 9.39
N THR A 181 9.85 -8.72 9.24
CA THR A 181 8.95 -9.05 10.34
C THR A 181 9.59 -9.97 11.39
N HIS A 182 10.34 -11.00 10.96
CA HIS A 182 10.88 -11.99 11.90
C HIS A 182 12.26 -11.63 12.47
N PHE A 183 13.08 -10.89 11.72
CA PHE A 183 14.45 -10.59 12.15
C PHE A 183 14.63 -9.13 12.52
N LEU A 184 14.15 -8.16 11.75
CA LEU A 184 14.46 -6.74 11.98
C LEU A 184 13.49 -6.08 12.97
N LEU A 185 12.20 -6.36 12.85
CA LEU A 185 11.14 -5.77 13.65
C LEU A 185 11.37 -5.93 15.17
N PRO A 186 11.79 -7.10 15.70
CA PRO A 186 12.05 -7.27 17.14
C PRO A 186 13.21 -6.42 17.68
N TYR A 187 14.10 -5.90 16.82
CA TYR A 187 15.20 -5.02 17.24
C TYR A 187 14.86 -3.53 17.08
N ILE A 188 13.87 -3.20 16.26
CA ILE A 188 13.47 -1.82 15.95
C ILE A 188 12.40 -1.34 16.93
N LEU A 189 11.45 -2.21 17.28
CA LEU A 189 10.41 -1.94 18.28
C LEU A 189 11.03 -1.92 19.68
#